data_AF-A0A3G1KZ72-F1
#
_entry.id   AF-A0A3G1KZ72-F1
#
_cell.length_a   1.000
_cell.length_b   1.000
_cell.length_c   1.000
_cell.angle_alpha   90.00
_cell.angle_beta   90.00
_cell.angle_gamma   90.00
#
_symmetry.space_group_name_H-M   'P 1'
#
loop_
_entity.id
_entity.type
_entity.pdbx_description
1 polymer ?
#
loop_
_entity_poly.entity_id
_entity_poly.type
_entity_poly.pdbx_seq_one_letter_code
_entity_poly.pdbx_strand_id
1 'polypeptide(L)'
;MLKKFKIVNDLVNRTFRNKKICLMLLVIVLISLSGYSKKVEADDKGLNELKGYPIASDVFTTHQKTVIPDVTRWAFNKIFPYEVSKYKKYGYGTWHYGPGIQTIKRLDLMPSSYTGATAKNTAGLLNFFTVTDIHITDEETPAQAIAAGYKGQNSSAYSPVIMYSTQVLDAAVQTINAIHKKTPFDFGIFLGDAINNMQYNELRWYIDVLDGKEINPDSGVKDDPVPGPYNDYQDKFKAAGLDKTIPWYQTLGNHDQLHMGVGPLDDYLRKVYVGEEILNVGDIFNDPLGMDSRGTYMGSIDGRTRYGDVIGVGPVKDFKTPPRVLAADPNRCPLTRNEWMSEFLKTASKPVGHGFTEANIDKGFACYSFEPKSNIPIKVIVLDDNQMEPDFDIHEQGSLDEERFNWLVSELDEGQTEGKLMIISSHIPIYLIGVKGHSPVTKERLISKLNTYPNLMMWLSGHYHQNTVTAYKSPDASRPELGFWLVETSSLRDFPQQFRTFDIVRNSDNTVSIFTTNVDTAVKNGSLAAISRSYSIATQQLVKNNLNYLPSGSYNAELVKQLSPDMQDKLRKYGTPVSSKF
;
A
#
# COMPACT_ATOMS: atom_id res chain seq x y z
N MET A 1 -32.53 23.69 -81.88
CA MET A 1 -31.24 24.40 -81.86
C MET A 1 -31.49 25.84 -81.43
N LEU A 2 -30.67 26.38 -80.51
CA LEU A 2 -30.72 27.75 -79.97
C LEU A 2 -32.01 28.16 -79.20
N LYS A 3 -32.06 27.84 -77.90
CA LYS A 3 -32.58 28.68 -76.78
C LYS A 3 -32.49 27.90 -75.44
N LYS A 4 -31.27 27.48 -75.09
CA LYS A 4 -30.89 27.03 -73.74
C LYS A 4 -29.50 27.63 -73.49
N PHE A 5 -29.43 28.78 -72.81
CA PHE A 5 -28.27 29.37 -72.11
C PHE A 5 -28.51 30.86 -71.78
N LYS A 6 -29.63 31.18 -71.10
CA LYS A 6 -29.80 32.51 -70.47
C LYS A 6 -30.85 32.55 -69.34
N ILE A 7 -31.04 31.45 -68.61
CA ILE A 7 -31.86 31.37 -67.38
C ILE A 7 -31.19 30.40 -66.41
N VAL A 8 -29.94 30.67 -66.02
CA VAL A 8 -29.24 29.98 -64.90
C VAL A 8 -28.37 30.95 -64.09
N ASN A 9 -27.92 32.08 -64.66
CA ASN A 9 -27.11 33.06 -63.92
C ASN A 9 -27.90 34.07 -63.05
N ASP A 10 -29.24 34.18 -63.20
CA ASP A 10 -30.04 35.10 -62.39
C ASP A 10 -30.63 34.47 -61.10
N LEU A 11 -30.47 33.15 -60.92
CA LEU A 11 -30.87 32.48 -59.67
C LEU A 11 -29.72 32.37 -58.65
N VAL A 12 -28.46 32.55 -59.08
CA VAL A 12 -27.28 32.41 -58.19
C VAL A 12 -26.93 33.73 -57.48
N ASN A 13 -27.29 34.90 -58.03
CA ASN A 13 -27.01 36.20 -57.40
C ASN A 13 -28.12 36.72 -56.46
N ARG A 14 -29.29 36.05 -56.38
CA ARG A 14 -30.35 36.43 -55.44
C ARG A 14 -30.29 35.69 -54.09
N THR A 15 -29.55 34.59 -53.98
CA THR A 15 -29.43 33.82 -52.72
C THR A 15 -28.27 34.28 -51.82
N PHE A 16 -27.35 35.10 -52.33
CA PHE A 16 -26.23 35.64 -51.52
C PHE A 16 -26.52 36.99 -50.83
N ARG A 17 -27.63 37.66 -51.17
CA ARG A 17 -27.97 38.98 -50.61
C ARG A 17 -28.81 38.92 -49.31
N ASN A 18 -29.39 37.76 -48.97
CA ASN A 18 -30.17 37.56 -47.75
C ASN A 18 -29.39 36.93 -46.56
N LYS A 19 -28.16 36.45 -46.76
CA LYS A 19 -27.35 35.88 -45.65
C LYS A 19 -26.48 36.90 -44.90
N LYS A 20 -26.25 38.11 -45.43
CA LYS A 20 -25.55 39.19 -44.70
C LYS A 20 -26.48 40.07 -43.85
N ILE A 21 -27.79 40.08 -44.13
CA ILE A 21 -28.76 40.90 -43.37
C ILE A 21 -29.21 40.20 -42.07
N CYS A 22 -29.34 38.87 -42.05
CA CYS A 22 -29.60 38.12 -40.80
C CYS A 22 -28.40 38.12 -39.83
N LEU A 23 -27.17 38.21 -40.33
CA LEU A 23 -25.98 38.21 -39.48
C LEU A 23 -25.71 39.58 -38.83
N MET A 24 -26.19 40.68 -39.41
CA MET A 24 -26.05 42.03 -38.84
C MET A 24 -27.17 42.41 -37.85
N LEU A 25 -28.37 41.81 -37.96
CA LEU A 25 -29.46 42.01 -37.01
C LEU A 25 -29.31 41.20 -35.71
N LEU A 26 -28.61 40.05 -35.75
CA LEU A 26 -28.37 39.26 -34.53
C LEU A 26 -27.30 39.89 -33.61
N VAL A 27 -26.35 40.64 -34.17
CA VAL A 27 -25.26 41.28 -33.40
C VAL A 27 -25.71 42.60 -32.74
N ILE A 28 -26.75 43.26 -33.25
CA ILE A 28 -27.27 44.52 -32.67
C ILE A 28 -28.28 44.28 -31.53
N VAL A 29 -28.94 43.12 -31.49
CA VAL A 29 -29.79 42.72 -30.35
C VAL A 29 -28.96 42.20 -29.16
N LEU A 30 -27.70 41.82 -29.38
CA LEU A 30 -26.79 41.34 -28.33
C LEU A 30 -25.94 42.44 -27.65
N ILE A 31 -26.03 43.71 -28.08
CA ILE A 31 -25.22 44.82 -27.52
C ILE A 31 -26.07 45.92 -26.85
N SER A 32 -27.40 45.82 -26.82
CA SER A 32 -28.28 46.89 -26.30
C SER A 32 -29.12 46.55 -25.06
N LEU A 33 -28.79 45.49 -24.33
CA LEU A 33 -29.33 45.21 -22.98
C LEU A 33 -28.21 45.11 -21.94
N SER A 34 -27.40 46.17 -21.88
CA SER A 34 -26.59 46.51 -20.71
C SER A 34 -27.23 47.73 -20.04
N GLY A 35 -27.91 47.53 -18.92
CA GLY A 35 -28.45 48.65 -18.14
C GLY A 35 -29.67 48.31 -17.30
N TYR A 36 -29.45 48.25 -15.98
CA TYR A 36 -30.44 48.30 -14.90
C TYR A 36 -31.36 47.08 -14.71
N SER A 37 -30.83 46.09 -13.97
CA SER A 37 -31.62 45.42 -12.92
C SER A 37 -30.78 45.37 -11.65
N LYS A 38 -31.42 45.74 -10.53
CA LYS A 38 -30.81 45.88 -9.21
C LYS A 38 -30.15 44.57 -8.77
N LYS A 39 -28.93 44.68 -8.24
CA LYS A 39 -28.25 43.64 -7.45
C LYS A 39 -29.21 43.03 -6.43
N VAL A 40 -29.53 41.76 -6.63
CA VAL A 40 -29.53 40.81 -5.54
C VAL A 40 -28.22 40.04 -5.74
N GLU A 41 -27.21 40.37 -4.93
CA GLU A 41 -26.03 39.54 -4.79
C GLU A 41 -26.50 38.20 -4.20
N ALA A 42 -26.77 37.23 -5.06
CA ALA A 42 -26.61 35.84 -4.67
C ALA A 42 -25.10 35.59 -4.65
N ASP A 43 -24.56 35.39 -3.46
CA ASP A 43 -23.21 34.91 -3.21
C ASP A 43 -22.97 33.65 -4.06
N ASP A 44 -22.30 33.78 -5.20
CA ASP A 44 -21.68 32.67 -5.92
C ASP A 44 -20.25 32.43 -5.39
N LYS A 45 -20.12 32.54 -4.06
CA LYS A 45 -18.94 32.15 -3.29
C LYS A 45 -19.20 30.77 -2.71
N GLY A 46 -18.88 29.73 -3.46
CA GLY A 46 -18.98 28.38 -2.93
C GLY A 46 -18.82 27.24 -3.92
N LEU A 47 -17.91 27.35 -4.90
CA LEU A 47 -17.24 26.11 -5.34
C LEU A 47 -16.39 25.66 -4.15
N ASN A 48 -16.99 24.86 -3.27
CA ASN A 48 -16.33 24.29 -2.10
C ASN A 48 -15.13 23.49 -2.59
N GLU A 49 -13.92 24.05 -2.51
CA GLU A 49 -12.69 23.26 -2.64
C GLU A 49 -12.80 22.08 -1.68
N LEU A 50 -12.68 20.85 -2.21
CA LEU A 50 -12.66 19.65 -1.37
C LEU A 50 -11.55 19.82 -0.33
N LYS A 51 -11.91 19.69 0.94
CA LYS A 51 -10.98 19.69 2.06
C LYS A 51 -10.34 18.31 2.19
N GLY A 52 -9.13 18.28 2.73
CA GLY A 52 -8.49 17.03 3.15
C GLY A 52 -8.90 16.62 4.56
N TYR A 53 -8.44 15.44 4.99
CA TYR A 53 -8.60 14.93 6.34
C TYR A 53 -7.36 15.24 7.19
N PRO A 54 -7.26 16.40 7.86
CA PRO A 54 -6.04 16.73 8.59
C PRO A 54 -5.80 15.76 9.74
N ILE A 55 -4.56 15.28 9.85
CA ILE A 55 -4.08 14.53 11.01
C ILE A 55 -3.86 15.44 12.23
N ALA A 56 -3.49 14.86 13.38
CA ALA A 56 -3.07 15.64 14.53
C ALA A 56 -1.88 16.55 14.20
N SER A 57 -1.81 17.74 14.80
CA SER A 57 -0.72 18.70 14.56
C SER A 57 0.65 18.17 14.97
N ASP A 58 0.67 17.33 16.00
CA ASP A 58 1.89 16.72 16.51
C ASP A 58 2.04 15.29 16.00
N VAL A 59 3.12 15.05 15.26
CA VAL A 59 3.53 13.74 14.78
C VAL A 59 4.68 13.21 15.62
N PHE A 60 4.55 11.94 16.03
CA PHE A 60 5.47 11.25 16.91
C PHE A 60 5.86 9.90 16.32
N THR A 61 7.07 9.46 16.61
CA THR A 61 7.47 8.05 16.39
C THR A 61 7.24 7.24 17.67
N THR A 62 7.37 5.92 17.57
CA THR A 62 7.24 5.06 18.75
C THR A 62 8.34 5.27 19.79
N HIS A 63 9.41 6.02 19.50
CA HIS A 63 10.36 6.48 20.52
C HIS A 63 9.75 7.44 21.54
N GLN A 64 8.72 8.18 21.14
CA GLN A 64 8.13 9.23 21.97
C GLN A 64 6.87 8.72 22.67
N LYS A 65 6.02 7.98 21.95
CA LYS A 65 4.78 7.39 22.47
C LYS A 65 4.30 6.25 21.58
N THR A 66 3.50 5.35 22.12
CA THR A 66 2.90 4.24 21.38
C THR A 66 1.38 4.23 21.50
N VAL A 67 0.66 3.64 20.55
CA VAL A 67 -0.77 3.34 20.70
C VAL A 67 -0.94 2.06 21.51
N ILE A 68 -1.68 2.13 22.63
CA ILE A 68 -1.96 1.00 23.51
C ILE A 68 -3.46 0.72 23.53
N PRO A 69 -3.90 -0.49 23.12
CA PRO A 69 -5.26 -0.95 23.32
C PRO A 69 -5.62 -0.97 24.81
N ASP A 70 -6.78 -0.43 25.16
CA ASP A 70 -7.29 -0.56 26.52
C ASP A 70 -7.70 -2.01 26.79
N VAL A 71 -7.55 -2.44 28.04
CA VAL A 71 -8.08 -3.72 28.49
C VAL A 71 -9.60 -3.64 28.52
N THR A 72 -10.27 -4.38 27.63
CA THR A 72 -11.71 -4.56 27.65
C THR A 72 -12.13 -5.31 28.90
N ARG A 73 -12.87 -4.64 29.80
CA ARG A 73 -13.54 -5.30 30.93
C ARG A 73 -14.81 -5.96 30.41
N TRP A 74 -14.71 -7.21 30.02
CA TRP A 74 -15.81 -7.98 29.40
C TRP A 74 -17.10 -7.88 30.23
N ALA A 75 -18.13 -7.22 29.69
CA ALA A 75 -19.47 -7.72 29.91
C ALA A 75 -19.60 -9.00 29.07
N PHE A 76 -20.18 -10.05 29.64
CA PHE A 76 -20.26 -11.44 29.16
C PHE A 76 -20.87 -11.69 27.76
N ASN A 77 -20.95 -10.70 26.86
CA ASN A 77 -21.57 -10.80 25.54
C ASN A 77 -20.49 -10.87 24.44
N LYS A 78 -20.30 -12.06 23.88
CA LYS A 78 -19.49 -12.26 22.67
C LYS A 78 -20.16 -11.53 21.49
N ILE A 79 -19.44 -10.63 20.84
CA ILE A 79 -19.82 -10.02 19.55
C ILE A 79 -18.87 -10.51 18.45
N PHE A 80 -19.21 -10.23 17.20
CA PHE A 80 -18.43 -10.57 16.01
C PHE A 80 -17.90 -9.33 15.28
N PRO A 81 -16.87 -9.48 14.43
CA PRO A 81 -16.31 -8.37 13.66
C PRO A 81 -17.32 -7.55 12.84
N TYR A 82 -18.35 -8.19 12.28
CA TYR A 82 -19.38 -7.49 11.50
C TYR A 82 -20.34 -6.64 12.38
N GLU A 83 -20.33 -6.81 13.70
CA GLU A 83 -21.24 -6.10 14.62
C GLU A 83 -20.70 -4.74 15.06
N VAL A 84 -20.21 -3.94 14.10
CA VAL A 84 -19.49 -2.67 14.31
C VAL A 84 -20.26 -1.68 15.19
N SER A 85 -21.59 -1.60 14.99
CA SER A 85 -22.50 -0.75 15.80
C SER A 85 -22.47 -1.06 17.30
N LYS A 86 -22.01 -2.26 17.68
CA LYS A 86 -21.92 -2.73 19.07
C LYS A 86 -20.56 -2.43 19.72
N TYR A 87 -19.53 -2.07 18.96
CA TYR A 87 -18.16 -1.90 19.46
C TYR A 87 -18.08 -0.92 20.63
N LYS A 88 -18.54 0.31 20.42
CA LYS A 88 -18.54 1.36 21.46
C LYS A 88 -19.34 0.95 22.70
N LYS A 89 -20.50 0.31 22.51
CA LYS A 89 -21.37 -0.14 23.61
C LYS A 89 -20.66 -1.16 24.51
N TYR A 90 -19.84 -2.03 23.93
CA TYR A 90 -19.12 -3.08 24.65
C TYR A 90 -17.64 -2.77 24.90
N GLY A 91 -17.19 -1.54 24.60
CA GLY A 91 -15.82 -1.08 24.88
C GLY A 91 -14.75 -1.60 23.93
N TYR A 92 -15.10 -2.16 22.77
CA TYR A 92 -14.11 -2.56 21.77
C TYR A 92 -13.52 -1.34 21.05
N GLY A 93 -12.24 -1.43 20.72
CA GLY A 93 -11.56 -0.38 19.95
C GLY A 93 -11.17 0.86 20.74
N THR A 94 -11.23 0.82 22.07
CA THR A 94 -10.73 1.90 22.94
C THR A 94 -9.23 1.77 23.15
N TRP A 95 -8.54 2.92 23.20
CA TRP A 95 -7.08 2.99 23.29
C TRP A 95 -6.61 4.32 23.89
N HIS A 96 -5.36 4.33 24.35
CA HIS A 96 -4.67 5.52 24.82
C HIS A 96 -3.22 5.55 24.31
N TYR A 97 -2.56 6.69 24.45
CA TYR A 97 -1.12 6.77 24.21
C TYR A 97 -0.35 6.26 25.43
N GLY A 98 0.47 5.24 25.22
CA GLY A 98 1.46 4.74 26.18
C GLY A 98 2.82 5.42 26.02
N PRO A 99 3.79 5.04 26.88
CA PRO A 99 5.16 5.55 26.78
C PRO A 99 5.82 5.14 25.46
N GLY A 100 6.84 5.89 25.07
CA GLY A 100 7.73 5.51 23.97
C GLY A 100 8.56 4.27 24.29
N ILE A 101 8.96 3.55 23.25
CA ILE A 101 9.82 2.37 23.32
C ILE A 101 11.27 2.72 22.97
N GLN A 102 12.19 2.16 23.75
CA GLN A 102 13.62 2.36 23.58
C GLN A 102 14.14 1.56 22.38
N THR A 103 15.22 2.05 21.78
CA THR A 103 15.96 1.31 20.75
C THR A 103 16.67 0.11 21.38
N ILE A 104 16.43 -1.09 20.87
CA ILE A 104 17.19 -2.28 21.25
C ILE A 104 18.37 -2.46 20.31
N LYS A 105 19.59 -2.36 20.82
CA LYS A 105 20.81 -2.68 20.07
C LYS A 105 20.93 -4.20 19.87
N ARG A 106 21.00 -4.63 18.61
CA ARG A 106 21.09 -6.03 18.20
C ARG A 106 22.47 -6.31 17.61
N LEU A 107 23.17 -7.28 18.21
CA LEU A 107 24.53 -7.68 17.87
C LEU A 107 24.58 -9.12 17.31
N ASP A 108 23.44 -9.68 16.92
CA ASP A 108 23.28 -11.09 16.56
C ASP A 108 24.13 -11.52 15.35
N LEU A 109 24.50 -10.58 14.47
CA LEU A 109 25.38 -10.78 13.31
C LEU A 109 26.85 -10.46 13.61
N MET A 110 27.17 -9.93 14.78
CA MET A 110 28.53 -9.54 15.15
C MET A 110 29.30 -10.74 15.72
N PRO A 111 30.66 -10.72 15.66
CA PRO A 111 31.47 -11.66 16.42
C PRO A 111 31.08 -11.69 17.89
N SER A 112 31.15 -12.87 18.53
CA SER A 112 30.80 -13.02 19.95
C SER A 112 31.64 -12.16 20.91
N SER A 113 32.83 -11.73 20.48
CA SER A 113 33.71 -10.82 21.21
C SER A 113 33.34 -9.34 21.08
N TYR A 114 32.46 -8.99 20.14
CA TYR A 114 32.06 -7.62 19.89
C TYR A 114 30.98 -7.16 20.88
N THR A 115 31.26 -6.08 21.62
CA THR A 115 30.32 -5.53 22.62
C THR A 115 29.63 -4.25 22.15
N GLY A 116 30.13 -3.60 21.10
CA GLY A 116 29.63 -2.32 20.60
C GLY A 116 29.72 -1.15 21.59
N ALA A 117 30.45 -1.31 22.71
CA ALA A 117 30.46 -0.33 23.81
C ALA A 117 31.21 0.97 23.46
N THR A 118 32.19 0.90 22.56
CA THR A 118 33.03 2.04 22.17
C THR A 118 32.70 2.60 20.78
N ALA A 119 31.85 1.89 20.02
CA ALA A 119 31.43 2.31 18.70
C ALA A 119 30.46 3.51 18.81
N LYS A 120 30.85 4.63 18.20
CA LYS A 120 30.02 5.83 18.11
C LYS A 120 29.51 6.00 16.69
N ASN A 121 28.28 6.46 16.52
CA ASN A 121 27.75 6.84 15.22
C ASN A 121 28.55 8.06 14.70
N THR A 122 29.09 7.98 13.48
CA THR A 122 30.00 9.03 12.95
C THR A 122 29.49 9.69 11.69
N ALA A 123 28.81 8.97 10.79
CA ALA A 123 28.27 9.56 9.58
C ALA A 123 26.96 8.88 9.14
N GLY A 124 25.95 9.67 8.79
CA GLY A 124 24.70 9.19 8.19
C GLY A 124 24.87 8.92 6.71
N LEU A 125 24.36 7.78 6.24
CA LEU A 125 24.50 7.29 4.87
C LEU A 125 23.18 7.40 4.11
N LEU A 126 22.09 6.93 4.72
CA LEU A 126 20.79 6.83 4.07
C LEU A 126 19.66 6.90 5.10
N ASN A 127 18.63 7.70 4.84
CA ASN A 127 17.41 7.77 5.64
C ASN A 127 16.19 7.52 4.75
N PHE A 128 15.35 6.53 5.04
CA PHE A 128 14.18 6.20 4.21
C PHE A 128 13.04 5.63 5.05
N PHE A 129 11.89 5.36 4.43
CA PHE A 129 10.78 4.67 5.08
C PHE A 129 10.25 3.51 4.23
N THR A 130 9.61 2.55 4.90
CA THR A 130 8.82 1.49 4.28
C THR A 130 7.37 1.59 4.71
N VAL A 131 6.45 1.37 3.78
CA VAL A 131 5.02 1.11 4.01
C VAL A 131 4.67 -0.20 3.32
N THR A 132 3.71 -0.95 3.82
CA THR A 132 3.33 -2.24 3.24
C THR A 132 1.90 -2.58 3.59
N ASP A 133 1.29 -3.51 2.84
CA ASP A 133 0.02 -4.14 3.20
C ASP A 133 -1.03 -3.07 3.52
N ILE A 134 -1.20 -2.17 2.56
CA ILE A 134 -2.14 -1.05 2.68
C ILE A 134 -3.54 -1.56 2.45
N HIS A 135 -3.68 -2.48 1.49
CA HIS A 135 -4.94 -3.07 1.05
C HIS A 135 -5.99 -1.98 0.80
N ILE A 136 -5.69 -1.05 -0.13
CA ILE A 136 -6.76 -0.19 -0.64
C ILE A 136 -7.87 -1.10 -1.16
N THR A 137 -9.05 -0.94 -0.59
CA THR A 137 -10.17 -1.87 -0.77
C THR A 137 -11.37 -1.14 -1.34
N ASP A 138 -11.96 -1.69 -2.39
CA ASP A 138 -13.35 -1.44 -2.76
C ASP A 138 -14.24 -2.36 -1.91
N GLU A 139 -14.85 -1.83 -0.86
CA GLU A 139 -15.64 -2.64 0.08
C GLU A 139 -16.94 -3.16 -0.54
N GLU A 140 -17.46 -2.49 -1.56
CA GLU A 140 -18.72 -2.81 -2.23
C GLU A 140 -18.54 -3.74 -3.44
N THR A 141 -17.30 -4.15 -3.74
CA THR A 141 -17.04 -5.14 -4.78
C THR A 141 -17.77 -6.45 -4.46
N PRO A 142 -18.39 -7.11 -5.47
CA PRO A 142 -19.00 -8.43 -5.28
C PRO A 142 -17.95 -9.53 -5.09
N ALA A 143 -16.67 -9.24 -5.34
CA ALA A 143 -15.56 -10.17 -5.32
C ALA A 143 -14.78 -10.18 -3.99
N GLN A 144 -15.39 -9.84 -2.86
CA GLN A 144 -14.71 -9.96 -1.55
C GLN A 144 -14.73 -11.41 -1.04
N ALA A 145 -13.91 -11.69 -0.01
CA ALA A 145 -13.91 -12.95 0.73
C ALA A 145 -14.55 -12.86 2.14
N ILE A 146 -15.52 -11.97 2.35
CA ILE A 146 -16.04 -11.60 3.69
C ILE A 146 -16.48 -12.81 4.53
N ALA A 147 -17.08 -13.84 3.91
CA ALA A 147 -17.54 -15.05 4.59
C ALA A 147 -16.44 -15.74 5.41
N ALA A 148 -15.18 -15.63 4.99
CA ALA A 148 -14.03 -16.21 5.67
C ALA A 148 -13.58 -15.41 6.91
N GLY A 149 -14.04 -14.16 7.09
CA GLY A 149 -13.56 -13.27 8.14
C GLY A 149 -14.63 -12.67 9.06
N TYR A 150 -15.86 -12.49 8.58
CA TYR A 150 -16.87 -11.67 9.26
C TYR A 150 -17.23 -12.12 10.68
N LYS A 151 -17.07 -13.41 10.99
CA LYS A 151 -17.31 -14.00 12.32
C LYS A 151 -16.03 -14.20 13.14
N GLY A 152 -14.92 -13.61 12.71
CA GLY A 152 -13.65 -13.56 13.45
C GLY A 152 -12.71 -14.74 13.20
N GLN A 153 -12.83 -15.42 12.06
CA GLN A 153 -11.94 -16.53 11.69
C GLN A 153 -10.65 -16.03 11.03
N ASN A 154 -10.76 -15.10 10.09
CA ASN A 154 -9.62 -14.55 9.36
C ASN A 154 -9.79 -13.03 9.19
N SER A 155 -8.95 -12.25 9.87
CA SER A 155 -8.99 -10.80 9.76
C SER A 155 -8.56 -10.30 8.39
N SER A 156 -7.70 -11.01 7.64
CA SER A 156 -7.26 -10.65 6.27
C SER A 156 -8.44 -10.68 5.28
N ALA A 157 -9.38 -11.61 5.47
CA ALA A 157 -10.59 -11.69 4.65
C ALA A 157 -11.64 -10.61 4.98
N TYR A 158 -11.77 -10.22 6.25
CA TYR A 158 -12.64 -9.11 6.63
C TYR A 158 -12.24 -8.48 7.97
N SER A 159 -12.21 -7.15 7.94
CA SER A 159 -12.37 -6.31 9.13
C SER A 159 -13.07 -5.01 8.73
N PRO A 160 -13.71 -4.29 9.66
CA PRO A 160 -14.32 -3.00 9.34
C PRO A 160 -13.30 -1.90 8.96
N VAL A 161 -12.00 -2.18 8.97
CA VAL A 161 -10.97 -1.25 8.50
C VAL A 161 -11.00 -1.08 6.98
N ILE A 162 -11.48 -2.06 6.21
CA ILE A 162 -11.44 -2.04 4.74
C ILE A 162 -12.09 -0.76 4.15
N MET A 163 -13.17 -0.29 4.78
CA MET A 163 -13.90 0.93 4.42
C MET A 163 -13.04 2.21 4.49
N TYR A 164 -11.99 2.20 5.32
CA TYR A 164 -11.21 3.40 5.65
C TYR A 164 -9.80 3.38 5.04
N SER A 165 -9.52 2.46 4.13
CA SER A 165 -8.17 2.19 3.61
C SER A 165 -7.55 3.44 2.96
N THR A 166 -8.32 4.21 2.17
CA THR A 166 -7.82 5.43 1.51
C THR A 166 -7.50 6.55 2.51
N GLN A 167 -8.32 6.73 3.55
CA GLN A 167 -8.12 7.76 4.57
C GLN A 167 -6.98 7.41 5.52
N VAL A 168 -6.75 6.11 5.80
CA VAL A 168 -5.59 5.65 6.56
C VAL A 168 -4.30 5.88 5.78
N LEU A 169 -4.27 5.58 4.47
CA LEU A 169 -3.11 5.88 3.63
C LEU A 169 -2.83 7.38 3.59
N ASP A 170 -3.84 8.23 3.41
CA ASP A 170 -3.67 9.69 3.43
C ASP A 170 -3.13 10.19 4.78
N ALA A 171 -3.60 9.62 5.90
CA ALA A 171 -3.05 9.93 7.22
C ALA A 171 -1.59 9.49 7.37
N ALA A 172 -1.22 8.32 6.84
CA ALA A 172 0.17 7.86 6.83
C ALA A 172 1.07 8.79 5.99
N VAL A 173 0.61 9.20 4.81
CA VAL A 173 1.28 10.17 3.93
C VAL A 173 1.50 11.50 4.64
N GLN A 174 0.48 12.06 5.29
CA GLN A 174 0.63 13.29 6.07
C GLN A 174 1.63 13.13 7.23
N THR A 175 1.64 11.95 7.87
CA THR A 175 2.60 11.61 8.93
C THR A 175 4.03 11.58 8.40
N ILE A 176 4.25 10.92 7.26
CA ILE A 176 5.54 10.88 6.56
C ILE A 176 6.01 12.29 6.21
N ASN A 177 5.15 13.12 5.61
CA ASN A 177 5.48 14.49 5.23
C ASN A 177 5.88 15.34 6.44
N ALA A 178 5.22 15.15 7.59
CA ALA A 178 5.56 15.85 8.82
C ALA A 178 6.92 15.43 9.39
N ILE A 179 7.28 14.15 9.28
CA ILE A 179 8.60 13.65 9.69
C ILE A 179 9.68 14.13 8.71
N HIS A 180 9.42 14.08 7.41
CA HIS A 180 10.33 14.53 6.36
C HIS A 180 10.80 15.98 6.59
N LYS A 181 9.90 16.86 7.04
CA LYS A 181 10.24 18.26 7.39
C LYS A 181 11.24 18.40 8.54
N LYS A 182 11.33 17.41 9.43
CA LYS A 182 12.25 17.39 10.60
C LYS A 182 13.53 16.62 10.28
N THR A 183 13.36 15.45 9.67
CA THR A 183 14.43 14.53 9.29
C THR A 183 14.17 14.07 7.87
N PRO A 184 14.73 14.75 6.85
CA PRO A 184 14.47 14.45 5.45
C PRO A 184 14.78 13.01 5.11
N PHE A 185 13.83 12.36 4.46
CA PHE A 185 13.98 11.05 3.81
C PHE A 185 14.62 11.23 2.44
N ASP A 186 15.56 10.36 2.12
CA ASP A 186 16.19 10.24 0.80
C ASP A 186 15.25 9.54 -0.20
N PHE A 187 14.40 8.60 0.25
CA PHE A 187 13.32 7.98 -0.54
C PHE A 187 12.27 7.29 0.35
N GLY A 188 11.19 6.80 -0.25
CA GLY A 188 10.24 5.86 0.35
C GLY A 188 10.08 4.60 -0.50
N ILE A 189 9.77 3.45 0.11
CA ILE A 189 9.46 2.23 -0.65
C ILE A 189 8.23 1.52 -0.08
N PHE A 190 7.34 1.11 -0.96
CA PHE A 190 6.10 0.42 -0.63
C PHE A 190 6.28 -1.07 -0.94
N LEU A 191 6.25 -1.93 0.09
CA LEU A 191 6.70 -3.32 0.02
C LEU A 191 5.64 -4.29 -0.51
N GLY A 192 4.68 -3.83 -1.32
CA GLY A 192 3.60 -4.65 -1.89
C GLY A 192 2.28 -4.57 -1.12
N ASP A 193 1.28 -5.22 -1.70
CA ASP A 193 -0.12 -5.21 -1.25
C ASP A 193 -0.64 -3.78 -1.12
N ALA A 194 -0.44 -3.03 -2.20
CA ALA A 194 -0.97 -1.68 -2.35
C ALA A 194 -2.50 -1.72 -2.40
N ILE A 195 -3.06 -2.73 -3.06
CA ILE A 195 -4.50 -2.96 -3.23
C ILE A 195 -4.91 -4.30 -2.65
N ASN A 196 -6.20 -4.48 -2.39
CA ASN A 196 -6.71 -5.66 -1.71
C ASN A 196 -7.07 -6.80 -2.68
N ASN A 197 -7.54 -6.46 -3.88
CA ASN A 197 -8.21 -7.43 -4.74
C ASN A 197 -7.98 -7.18 -6.23
N MET A 198 -6.74 -6.84 -6.61
CA MET A 198 -6.30 -6.66 -8.01
C MET A 198 -7.12 -5.69 -8.88
N GLN A 199 -7.95 -4.82 -8.31
CA GLN A 199 -8.90 -4.00 -9.08
C GLN A 199 -8.29 -2.68 -9.57
N TYR A 200 -8.75 -2.22 -10.73
CA TYR A 200 -8.33 -0.94 -11.30
C TYR A 200 -8.68 0.27 -10.40
N ASN A 201 -9.90 0.35 -9.88
CA ASN A 201 -10.32 1.43 -8.99
C ASN A 201 -9.49 1.49 -7.72
N GLU A 202 -9.24 0.34 -7.07
CA GLU A 202 -8.36 0.26 -5.90
C GLU A 202 -6.97 0.82 -6.21
N LEU A 203 -6.37 0.44 -7.36
CA LEU A 203 -5.04 0.89 -7.74
C LEU A 203 -5.01 2.38 -8.05
N ARG A 204 -6.06 2.90 -8.69
CA ARG A 204 -6.17 4.33 -8.95
C ARG A 204 -6.28 5.12 -7.66
N TRP A 205 -7.11 4.70 -6.71
CA TRP A 205 -7.19 5.37 -5.41
C TRP A 205 -5.85 5.35 -4.67
N TYR A 206 -5.13 4.23 -4.69
CA TYR A 206 -3.80 4.12 -4.11
C TYR A 206 -2.82 5.19 -4.68
N ILE A 207 -2.65 5.20 -6.01
CA ILE A 207 -1.73 6.13 -6.69
C ILE A 207 -2.20 7.58 -6.52
N ASP A 208 -3.50 7.82 -6.58
CA ASP A 208 -4.08 9.16 -6.50
C ASP A 208 -3.96 9.77 -5.09
N VAL A 209 -3.98 8.95 -4.02
CA VAL A 209 -3.66 9.42 -2.66
C VAL A 209 -2.21 9.90 -2.60
N LEU A 210 -1.27 9.12 -3.13
CA LEU A 210 0.16 9.46 -3.17
C LEU A 210 0.45 10.68 -4.05
N ASP A 211 -0.29 10.85 -5.15
CA ASP A 211 -0.19 12.02 -6.04
C ASP A 211 -0.89 13.27 -5.48
N GLY A 212 -1.64 13.15 -4.38
CA GLY A 212 -2.40 14.25 -3.78
C GLY A 212 -3.56 14.71 -4.64
N LYS A 213 -4.27 13.79 -5.29
CA LYS A 213 -5.46 14.07 -6.10
C LYS A 213 -6.75 14.02 -5.26
N GLU A 214 -7.86 14.29 -5.92
CA GLU A 214 -9.18 14.06 -5.32
C GLU A 214 -9.47 12.57 -5.30
N ILE A 215 -9.95 12.09 -4.17
CA ILE A 215 -10.29 10.68 -3.95
C ILE A 215 -11.79 10.59 -3.80
N ASN A 216 -12.37 9.63 -4.50
CA ASN A 216 -13.77 9.26 -4.39
C ASN A 216 -13.82 7.77 -4.03
N PRO A 217 -13.78 7.41 -2.73
CA PRO A 217 -13.69 6.03 -2.25
C PRO A 217 -15.02 5.28 -2.31
N ASP A 218 -15.88 5.67 -3.27
CA ASP A 218 -17.21 5.14 -3.48
C ASP A 218 -17.21 4.47 -4.86
N SER A 219 -17.68 3.23 -4.95
CA SER A 219 -17.78 2.45 -6.19
C SER A 219 -19.23 2.06 -6.48
N GLY A 220 -19.58 1.80 -7.74
CA GLY A 220 -20.96 1.45 -8.07
C GLY A 220 -21.95 2.59 -7.82
N VAL A 221 -22.88 2.42 -6.88
CA VAL A 221 -23.94 3.41 -6.59
C VAL A 221 -23.39 4.48 -5.64
N LYS A 222 -23.61 5.75 -5.99
CA LYS A 222 -23.19 6.86 -5.13
C LYS A 222 -24.06 6.96 -3.90
N ASP A 223 -23.49 6.63 -2.75
CA ASP A 223 -24.17 6.51 -1.47
C ASP A 223 -23.61 7.53 -0.46
N ASP A 224 -24.49 8.01 0.42
CA ASP A 224 -24.18 8.99 1.47
C ASP A 224 -24.84 8.49 2.77
N PRO A 225 -24.27 7.45 3.41
CA PRO A 225 -24.88 6.79 4.56
C PRO A 225 -25.01 7.73 5.77
N VAL A 226 -24.22 8.80 5.83
CA VAL A 226 -24.35 9.86 6.83
C VAL A 226 -24.38 11.24 6.14
N PRO A 227 -25.56 11.82 5.88
CA PRO A 227 -25.67 13.04 5.09
C PRO A 227 -24.71 14.17 5.47
N GLY A 228 -23.90 14.58 4.50
CA GLY A 228 -22.96 15.71 4.60
C GLY A 228 -21.49 15.28 4.53
N PRO A 229 -20.55 16.22 4.32
CA PRO A 229 -19.19 15.85 3.94
C PRO A 229 -18.30 15.49 5.14
N TYR A 230 -17.32 14.63 4.87
CA TYR A 230 -16.20 14.25 5.75
C TYR A 230 -16.61 13.52 7.03
N ASN A 231 -17.71 12.78 7.00
CA ASN A 231 -18.29 12.16 8.19
C ASN A 231 -18.51 10.64 8.04
N ASP A 232 -18.35 10.09 6.82
CA ASP A 232 -18.40 8.66 6.54
C ASP A 232 -17.36 8.23 5.48
N TYR A 233 -17.28 6.92 5.25
CA TYR A 233 -16.23 6.31 4.46
C TYR A 233 -16.39 6.49 2.95
N GLN A 234 -17.58 6.85 2.46
CA GLN A 234 -17.88 7.09 1.04
C GLN A 234 -17.54 8.52 0.59
N ASP A 235 -17.33 9.43 1.56
CA ASP A 235 -17.09 10.84 1.30
C ASP A 235 -15.82 11.15 0.49
N LYS A 236 -16.01 11.95 -0.55
CA LYS A 236 -14.90 12.50 -1.37
C LYS A 236 -14.01 13.42 -0.55
N PHE A 237 -12.71 13.34 -0.80
CA PHE A 237 -11.74 14.21 -0.14
C PHE A 237 -10.56 14.57 -1.03
N LYS A 238 -9.84 15.63 -0.65
CA LYS A 238 -8.57 15.98 -1.27
C LYS A 238 -7.42 15.34 -0.50
N ALA A 239 -6.73 14.38 -1.10
CA ALA A 239 -5.54 13.79 -0.50
C ALA A 239 -4.40 14.81 -0.40
N ALA A 240 -3.58 14.67 0.63
CA ALA A 240 -2.43 15.54 0.88
C ALA A 240 -1.32 15.35 -0.17
N GLY A 241 -1.14 14.11 -0.64
CA GLY A 241 -0.05 13.71 -1.51
C GLY A 241 1.27 13.57 -0.75
N LEU A 242 2.10 12.63 -1.18
CA LEU A 242 3.46 12.50 -0.66
C LEU A 242 4.26 13.74 -1.04
N ASP A 243 5.11 14.23 -0.14
CA ASP A 243 5.97 15.38 -0.41
C ASP A 243 6.77 15.12 -1.69
N LYS A 244 6.70 16.06 -2.64
CA LYS A 244 7.24 15.90 -3.98
C LYS A 244 8.77 15.80 -4.00
N THR A 245 9.43 16.14 -2.91
CA THR A 245 10.89 15.96 -2.74
C THR A 245 11.28 14.53 -2.40
N ILE A 246 10.33 13.67 -2.03
CA ILE A 246 10.55 12.27 -1.71
C ILE A 246 10.32 11.43 -2.97
N PRO A 247 11.36 10.88 -3.60
CA PRO A 247 11.16 9.83 -4.58
C PRO A 247 10.61 8.57 -3.89
N TRP A 248 9.65 7.89 -4.51
CA TRP A 248 9.12 6.64 -3.97
C TRP A 248 9.12 5.49 -4.98
N TYR A 249 9.13 4.27 -4.45
CA TYR A 249 9.30 3.04 -5.21
C TYR A 249 8.29 1.99 -4.77
N GLN A 250 7.94 1.08 -5.67
CA GLN A 250 6.92 0.04 -5.43
C GLN A 250 7.48 -1.37 -5.63
N THR A 251 7.18 -2.24 -4.68
CA THR A 251 7.34 -3.70 -4.77
C THR A 251 5.98 -4.33 -5.08
N LEU A 252 5.94 -5.41 -5.85
CA LEU A 252 4.69 -6.13 -6.15
C LEU A 252 4.35 -7.09 -5.00
N GLY A 253 3.12 -7.07 -4.49
CA GLY A 253 2.59 -8.05 -3.54
C GLY A 253 1.67 -9.10 -4.16
N ASN A 254 1.18 -10.03 -3.34
CA ASN A 254 0.31 -11.11 -3.84
C ASN A 254 -1.12 -10.61 -4.06
N HIS A 255 -1.65 -9.70 -3.23
CA HIS A 255 -2.98 -9.10 -3.42
C HIS A 255 -3.04 -8.15 -4.64
N ASP A 256 -1.89 -7.65 -5.07
CA ASP A 256 -1.77 -6.79 -6.26
C ASP A 256 -2.06 -7.55 -7.56
N GLN A 257 -1.92 -8.89 -7.57
CA GLN A 257 -2.01 -9.71 -8.78
C GLN A 257 -2.85 -10.99 -8.65
N LEU A 258 -3.27 -11.35 -7.44
CA LEU A 258 -4.14 -12.49 -7.16
C LEU A 258 -5.42 -12.02 -6.49
N HIS A 259 -6.53 -12.72 -6.77
CA HIS A 259 -7.79 -12.51 -6.09
C HIS A 259 -7.62 -12.74 -4.58
N MET A 260 -7.85 -11.70 -3.79
CA MET A 260 -7.64 -11.67 -2.34
C MET A 260 -6.28 -12.25 -1.90
N GLY A 261 -5.25 -12.14 -2.75
CA GLY A 261 -3.92 -12.69 -2.47
C GLY A 261 -3.80 -14.21 -2.56
N VAL A 262 -4.87 -14.95 -2.90
CA VAL A 262 -4.96 -16.41 -2.74
C VAL A 262 -5.36 -17.18 -3.99
N GLY A 263 -5.67 -16.53 -5.12
CA GLY A 263 -6.13 -17.26 -6.29
C GLY A 263 -5.86 -16.55 -7.62
N PRO A 264 -5.46 -17.29 -8.67
CA PRO A 264 -5.29 -16.73 -10.00
C PRO A 264 -6.62 -16.26 -10.59
N LEU A 265 -6.54 -15.34 -11.54
CA LEU A 265 -7.71 -14.76 -12.19
C LEU A 265 -8.23 -15.66 -13.33
N ASP A 266 -9.46 -16.14 -13.19
CA ASP A 266 -10.18 -16.89 -14.23
C ASP A 266 -11.33 -16.08 -14.88
N ASP A 267 -12.01 -16.69 -15.86
CA ASP A 267 -13.14 -16.06 -16.56
C ASP A 267 -14.39 -15.89 -15.69
N TYR A 268 -14.52 -16.65 -14.60
CA TYR A 268 -15.62 -16.51 -13.67
C TYR A 268 -15.42 -15.29 -12.78
N LEU A 269 -14.26 -15.17 -12.14
CA LEU A 269 -13.84 -14.01 -11.36
C LEU A 269 -13.92 -12.74 -12.19
N ARG A 270 -13.37 -12.72 -13.42
CA ARG A 270 -13.47 -11.54 -14.32
C ARG A 270 -14.90 -11.02 -14.47
N LYS A 271 -15.88 -11.92 -14.59
CA LYS A 271 -17.30 -11.56 -14.70
C LYS A 271 -17.87 -11.07 -13.38
N VAL A 272 -17.50 -11.71 -12.27
CA VAL A 272 -17.95 -11.32 -10.93
C VAL A 272 -17.48 -9.91 -10.60
N TYR A 273 -16.19 -9.60 -10.75
CA TYR A 273 -15.60 -8.29 -10.40
C TYR A 273 -16.41 -7.10 -10.93
N VAL A 274 -16.73 -7.11 -12.22
CA VAL A 274 -17.45 -5.99 -12.88
C VAL A 274 -18.97 -6.13 -12.81
N GLY A 275 -19.47 -7.27 -12.34
CA GLY A 275 -20.89 -7.61 -12.32
C GLY A 275 -21.59 -7.20 -11.03
N GLU A 276 -22.77 -7.78 -10.83
CA GLU A 276 -23.59 -7.53 -9.65
C GLU A 276 -23.70 -8.76 -8.73
N GLU A 277 -23.57 -9.97 -9.27
CA GLU A 277 -23.71 -11.19 -8.47
C GLU A 277 -22.52 -11.35 -7.53
N ILE A 278 -22.81 -11.51 -6.24
CA ILE A 278 -21.79 -11.72 -5.21
C ILE A 278 -21.09 -13.06 -5.47
N LEU A 279 -19.77 -13.05 -5.30
CA LEU A 279 -18.90 -14.20 -5.52
C LEU A 279 -19.41 -15.44 -4.78
N ASN A 280 -19.70 -16.50 -5.53
CA ASN A 280 -19.95 -17.83 -4.99
C ASN A 280 -18.68 -18.66 -5.09
N VAL A 281 -18.11 -19.03 -3.95
CA VAL A 281 -16.94 -19.89 -3.83
C VAL A 281 -17.15 -20.85 -2.64
N GLY A 282 -16.62 -22.07 -2.76
CA GLY A 282 -16.71 -23.11 -1.74
C GLY A 282 -15.50 -23.14 -0.80
N ASP A 283 -15.13 -24.34 -0.34
CA ASP A 283 -13.96 -24.53 0.53
C ASP A 283 -12.70 -24.68 -0.33
N ILE A 284 -12.09 -23.54 -0.69
CA ILE A 284 -10.94 -23.49 -1.60
C ILE A 284 -9.70 -24.22 -1.06
N PHE A 285 -9.62 -24.45 0.26
CA PHE A 285 -8.45 -25.05 0.90
C PHE A 285 -8.54 -26.58 0.97
N ASN A 286 -9.75 -27.13 1.09
CA ASN A 286 -9.94 -28.58 1.26
C ASN A 286 -10.63 -29.26 0.07
N ASP A 287 -11.34 -28.51 -0.77
CA ASP A 287 -11.95 -29.03 -1.99
C ASP A 287 -10.87 -29.11 -3.09
N PRO A 288 -10.67 -30.27 -3.75
CA PRO A 288 -9.72 -30.38 -4.87
C PRO A 288 -10.09 -29.49 -6.08
N LEU A 289 -11.31 -28.96 -6.15
CA LEU A 289 -11.68 -27.94 -7.13
C LEU A 289 -11.05 -26.57 -6.84
N GLY A 290 -10.53 -26.33 -5.63
CA GLY A 290 -9.91 -25.06 -5.25
C GLY A 290 -10.84 -23.87 -5.52
N MET A 291 -10.37 -22.89 -6.27
CA MET A 291 -11.14 -21.70 -6.68
C MET A 291 -12.39 -22.02 -7.52
N ASP A 292 -12.48 -23.21 -8.14
CA ASP A 292 -13.68 -23.67 -8.85
C ASP A 292 -14.74 -24.28 -7.92
N SER A 293 -14.43 -24.47 -6.63
CA SER A 293 -15.42 -24.92 -5.65
C SER A 293 -16.54 -23.87 -5.51
N ARG A 294 -17.79 -24.33 -5.31
CA ARG A 294 -18.98 -23.50 -5.15
C ARG A 294 -19.78 -23.97 -3.94
N GLY A 295 -20.40 -23.05 -3.20
CA GLY A 295 -21.26 -23.44 -2.07
C GLY A 295 -21.60 -22.32 -1.10
N THR A 296 -20.84 -21.24 -1.09
CA THR A 296 -21.04 -20.10 -0.20
C THR A 296 -20.93 -18.80 -0.99
N TYR A 297 -21.91 -17.90 -0.83
CA TYR A 297 -21.75 -16.52 -1.25
C TYR A 297 -20.86 -15.79 -0.25
N MET A 298 -19.78 -15.20 -0.76
CA MET A 298 -18.73 -14.62 0.06
C MET A 298 -19.14 -13.31 0.75
N GLY A 299 -20.18 -12.65 0.24
CA GLY A 299 -20.71 -11.40 0.78
C GLY A 299 -20.00 -10.15 0.27
N SER A 300 -20.62 -9.01 0.53
CA SER A 300 -20.11 -7.66 0.23
C SER A 300 -20.55 -6.68 1.33
N ILE A 301 -20.11 -5.42 1.26
CA ILE A 301 -20.55 -4.35 2.16
C ILE A 301 -21.68 -3.54 1.51
N ASP A 302 -22.70 -3.21 2.31
CA ASP A 302 -23.74 -2.27 1.91
C ASP A 302 -23.30 -0.83 2.18
N GLY A 303 -22.85 -0.12 1.13
CA GLY A 303 -22.39 1.28 1.19
C GLY A 303 -23.43 2.27 1.73
N ARG A 304 -24.72 1.90 1.71
CA ARG A 304 -25.82 2.75 2.18
C ARG A 304 -25.97 2.80 3.70
N THR A 305 -25.25 1.97 4.44
CA THR A 305 -25.41 1.91 5.90
C THR A 305 -24.22 2.52 6.63
N ARG A 306 -24.51 3.25 7.71
CA ARG A 306 -23.50 3.97 8.52
C ARG A 306 -22.28 3.14 8.93
N TYR A 307 -22.44 1.82 9.07
CA TYR A 307 -21.40 0.93 9.59
C TYR A 307 -20.92 -0.10 8.57
N GLY A 308 -21.36 -0.02 7.31
CA GLY A 308 -21.06 -1.01 6.28
C GLY A 308 -21.55 -2.39 6.67
N ASP A 309 -22.88 -2.57 6.68
CA ASP A 309 -23.46 -3.87 7.02
C ASP A 309 -23.08 -4.93 5.97
N VAL A 310 -22.70 -6.12 6.44
CA VAL A 310 -22.39 -7.24 5.56
C VAL A 310 -23.67 -7.79 4.94
N ILE A 311 -23.70 -7.87 3.60
CA ILE A 311 -24.83 -8.37 2.82
C ILE A 311 -24.46 -9.60 1.98
N GLY A 312 -25.47 -10.39 1.64
CA GLY A 312 -25.33 -11.49 0.67
C GLY A 312 -24.37 -12.61 1.07
N VAL A 313 -24.02 -12.72 2.36
CA VAL A 313 -23.10 -13.74 2.87
C VAL A 313 -23.85 -14.99 3.32
N GLY A 314 -23.39 -16.17 2.91
CA GLY A 314 -23.87 -17.44 3.46
C GLY A 314 -23.99 -18.59 2.46
N PRO A 315 -24.40 -19.78 2.94
CA PRO A 315 -24.59 -20.95 2.09
C PRO A 315 -25.55 -20.69 0.93
N VAL A 316 -25.21 -21.14 -0.28
CA VAL A 316 -26.03 -20.94 -1.50
C VAL A 316 -27.47 -21.41 -1.31
N LYS A 317 -27.69 -22.51 -0.58
CA LYS A 317 -29.02 -23.06 -0.29
C LYS A 317 -29.96 -22.11 0.47
N ASP A 318 -29.42 -21.08 1.13
CA ASP A 318 -30.20 -20.11 1.89
C ASP A 318 -30.75 -18.99 0.99
N PHE A 319 -30.36 -18.96 -0.30
CA PHE A 319 -30.74 -17.95 -1.28
C PHE A 319 -31.58 -18.56 -2.41
N LYS A 320 -32.72 -17.93 -2.73
CA LYS A 320 -33.57 -18.33 -3.88
C LYS A 320 -32.96 -17.94 -5.23
N THR A 321 -32.22 -16.84 -5.25
CA THR A 321 -31.49 -16.29 -6.39
C THR A 321 -30.14 -15.77 -5.89
N PRO A 322 -29.11 -15.70 -6.74
CA PRO A 322 -27.83 -15.12 -6.35
C PRO A 322 -28.01 -13.73 -5.70
N PRO A 323 -27.44 -13.48 -4.51
CA PRO A 323 -27.45 -12.15 -3.91
C PRO A 323 -26.57 -11.21 -4.74
N ARG A 324 -26.90 -9.92 -4.72
CA ARG A 324 -26.28 -8.91 -5.57
C ARG A 324 -25.81 -7.70 -4.76
N VAL A 325 -24.74 -7.08 -5.23
CA VAL A 325 -24.39 -5.70 -4.87
C VAL A 325 -25.33 -4.72 -5.59
N LEU A 326 -25.24 -3.43 -5.25
CA LEU A 326 -26.21 -2.43 -5.72
C LEU A 326 -26.12 -2.14 -7.22
N ALA A 327 -24.91 -2.17 -7.79
CA ALA A 327 -24.68 -1.98 -9.21
C ALA A 327 -23.38 -2.66 -9.67
N ALA A 328 -23.36 -3.03 -10.95
CA ALA A 328 -22.16 -3.33 -11.70
C ALA A 328 -21.29 -2.07 -11.82
N ASP A 329 -19.97 -2.24 -11.83
CA ASP A 329 -19.03 -1.15 -12.04
C ASP A 329 -17.87 -1.62 -12.91
N PRO A 330 -17.69 -1.08 -14.14
CA PRO A 330 -16.57 -1.48 -14.99
C PRO A 330 -15.20 -1.10 -14.41
N ASN A 331 -15.10 -0.13 -13.50
CA ASN A 331 -13.83 0.24 -12.86
C ASN A 331 -13.36 -0.81 -11.84
N ARG A 332 -14.21 -1.78 -11.51
CA ARG A 332 -13.83 -2.96 -10.72
C ARG A 332 -13.01 -3.96 -11.52
N CYS A 333 -12.72 -3.70 -12.80
CA CYS A 333 -12.01 -4.64 -13.65
C CYS A 333 -10.68 -5.08 -13.01
N PRO A 334 -10.44 -6.39 -12.89
CA PRO A 334 -9.19 -6.91 -12.35
C PRO A 334 -8.07 -6.67 -13.37
N LEU A 335 -6.92 -6.24 -12.88
CA LEU A 335 -5.75 -5.91 -13.68
C LEU A 335 -4.84 -7.14 -13.84
N THR A 336 -4.29 -7.32 -15.03
CA THR A 336 -3.09 -8.15 -15.19
C THR A 336 -1.89 -7.45 -14.56
N ARG A 337 -0.81 -8.20 -14.29
CA ARG A 337 0.44 -7.63 -13.76
C ARG A 337 0.99 -6.48 -14.63
N ASN A 338 0.94 -6.64 -15.95
CA ASN A 338 1.43 -5.64 -16.90
C ASN A 338 0.58 -4.37 -16.83
N GLU A 339 -0.75 -4.50 -16.75
CA GLU A 339 -1.66 -3.36 -16.58
C GLU A 339 -1.46 -2.68 -15.23
N TRP A 340 -1.29 -3.45 -14.16
CA TRP A 340 -0.98 -2.94 -12.82
C TRP A 340 0.30 -2.10 -12.82
N MET A 341 1.41 -2.62 -13.39
CA MET A 341 2.67 -1.85 -13.52
C MET A 341 2.49 -0.60 -14.40
N SER A 342 1.66 -0.68 -15.45
CA SER A 342 1.42 0.43 -16.37
C SER A 342 0.76 1.65 -15.69
N GLU A 343 -0.05 1.43 -14.66
CA GLU A 343 -0.70 2.52 -13.93
C GLU A 343 0.29 3.40 -13.17
N PHE A 344 1.47 2.87 -12.78
CA PHE A 344 2.52 3.66 -12.13
C PHE A 344 3.20 4.65 -13.08
N LEU A 345 3.08 4.48 -14.40
CA LEU A 345 3.50 5.51 -15.37
C LEU A 345 2.51 6.69 -15.42
N LYS A 346 1.26 6.49 -14.98
CA LYS A 346 0.19 7.50 -14.92
C LYS A 346 0.16 8.18 -13.56
N THR A 347 1.23 8.90 -13.26
CA THR A 347 1.49 9.52 -11.95
C THR A 347 1.93 10.98 -12.06
N ALA A 348 1.64 11.79 -11.05
CA ALA A 348 2.13 13.16 -10.90
C ALA A 348 3.38 13.24 -10.00
N SER A 349 3.66 12.21 -9.21
CA SER A 349 4.85 12.09 -8.36
C SER A 349 6.06 11.55 -9.14
N LYS A 350 7.21 11.40 -8.46
CA LYS A 350 8.49 11.01 -9.07
C LYS A 350 9.15 9.87 -8.29
N PRO A 351 10.01 9.05 -8.95
CA PRO A 351 10.20 8.98 -10.39
C PRO A 351 8.94 8.46 -11.12
N VAL A 352 8.74 8.80 -12.39
CA VAL A 352 7.62 8.22 -13.15
C VAL A 352 7.82 6.71 -13.25
N GLY A 353 6.79 5.93 -12.98
CA GLY A 353 6.86 4.47 -12.92
C GLY A 353 7.27 3.91 -11.56
N HIS A 354 7.79 4.73 -10.64
CA HIS A 354 8.13 4.34 -9.26
C HIS A 354 8.97 3.05 -9.19
N GLY A 355 9.89 2.91 -10.16
CA GLY A 355 10.73 1.73 -10.37
C GLY A 355 10.44 0.96 -11.65
N PHE A 356 9.18 0.92 -12.08
CA PHE A 356 8.78 0.22 -13.30
C PHE A 356 9.04 1.07 -14.54
N THR A 357 9.56 0.43 -15.58
CA THR A 357 9.78 1.03 -16.91
C THR A 357 8.89 0.36 -17.96
N GLU A 358 8.79 0.97 -19.16
CA GLU A 358 8.12 0.33 -20.30
C GLU A 358 8.71 -1.07 -20.59
N ALA A 359 10.02 -1.24 -20.45
CA ALA A 359 10.67 -2.54 -20.64
C ALA A 359 10.29 -3.58 -19.56
N ASN A 360 10.03 -3.15 -18.32
CA ASN A 360 9.49 -4.04 -17.29
C ASN A 360 8.07 -4.48 -17.65
N ILE A 361 7.25 -3.54 -18.10
CA ILE A 361 5.86 -3.76 -18.49
C ILE A 361 5.77 -4.72 -19.68
N ASP A 362 6.55 -4.50 -20.74
CA ASP A 362 6.54 -5.36 -21.94
C ASP A 362 6.90 -6.81 -21.62
N LYS A 363 7.77 -7.01 -20.63
CA LYS A 363 8.21 -8.34 -20.19
C LYS A 363 7.34 -8.96 -19.09
N GLY A 364 6.46 -8.18 -18.45
CA GLY A 364 5.79 -8.62 -17.22
C GLY A 364 6.75 -8.89 -16.05
N PHE A 365 7.90 -8.21 -16.03
CA PHE A 365 9.01 -8.46 -15.10
C PHE A 365 9.10 -7.35 -14.05
N ALA A 366 8.51 -7.59 -12.88
CA ALA A 366 8.36 -6.61 -11.80
C ALA A 366 9.60 -6.47 -10.89
N CYS A 367 10.76 -6.98 -11.32
CA CYS A 367 12.03 -6.76 -10.63
C CYS A 367 12.81 -5.60 -11.25
N TYR A 368 13.46 -4.80 -10.40
CA TYR A 368 14.33 -3.69 -10.81
C TYR A 368 15.29 -3.31 -9.68
N SER A 369 16.27 -2.46 -9.95
CA SER A 369 17.14 -1.90 -8.93
C SER A 369 17.36 -0.41 -9.12
N PHE A 370 17.78 0.27 -8.06
CA PHE A 370 18.12 1.69 -8.11
C PHE A 370 19.16 2.05 -7.06
N GLU A 371 19.80 3.19 -7.25
CA GLU A 371 20.73 3.79 -6.30
C GLU A 371 20.08 5.04 -5.69
N PRO A 372 19.69 5.02 -4.40
CA PRO A 372 18.98 6.14 -3.79
C PRO A 372 19.76 7.45 -3.83
N LYS A 373 21.09 7.36 -3.77
CA LYS A 373 22.01 8.52 -3.75
C LYS A 373 23.24 8.19 -4.57
N SER A 374 23.50 8.96 -5.62
CA SER A 374 24.65 8.74 -6.52
C SER A 374 26.02 8.85 -5.84
N ASN A 375 26.09 9.53 -4.70
CA ASN A 375 27.32 9.75 -3.96
C ASN A 375 27.49 8.82 -2.75
N ILE A 376 26.57 7.90 -2.48
CA ILE A 376 26.67 6.91 -1.40
C ILE A 376 26.60 5.52 -2.03
N PRO A 377 27.57 4.62 -1.79
CA PRO A 377 27.61 3.31 -2.47
C PRO A 377 26.57 2.34 -1.86
N ILE A 378 25.29 2.61 -2.07
CA ILE A 378 24.16 1.77 -1.65
C ILE A 378 23.26 1.49 -2.86
N LYS A 379 22.93 0.22 -3.08
CA LYS A 379 21.99 -0.26 -4.10
C LYS A 379 20.77 -0.88 -3.42
N VAL A 380 19.58 -0.55 -3.91
CA VAL A 380 18.32 -1.21 -3.53
C VAL A 380 17.89 -2.10 -4.68
N ILE A 381 17.64 -3.37 -4.38
CA ILE A 381 17.18 -4.40 -5.32
C ILE A 381 15.73 -4.71 -4.96
N VAL A 382 14.80 -4.46 -5.86
CA VAL A 382 13.38 -4.73 -5.70
C VAL A 382 13.04 -6.01 -6.43
N LEU A 383 12.63 -7.02 -5.67
CA LEU A 383 12.43 -8.39 -6.11
C LEU A 383 10.94 -8.72 -6.06
N ASP A 384 10.40 -9.17 -7.18
CA ASP A 384 9.11 -9.86 -7.23
C ASP A 384 9.30 -11.31 -6.78
N ASP A 385 8.89 -11.62 -5.55
CA ASP A 385 8.96 -12.95 -4.95
C ASP A 385 7.60 -13.66 -4.89
N ASN A 386 6.63 -13.19 -5.67
CA ASN A 386 5.31 -13.80 -5.74
C ASN A 386 5.29 -15.06 -6.60
N GLN A 387 4.26 -15.87 -6.38
CA GLN A 387 4.00 -17.06 -7.20
C GLN A 387 3.55 -16.69 -8.61
N MET A 388 3.91 -17.54 -9.56
CA MET A 388 3.45 -17.49 -10.95
C MET A 388 2.48 -18.65 -11.17
N GLU A 389 1.57 -18.53 -12.14
CA GLU A 389 0.59 -19.58 -12.52
C GLU A 389 1.13 -21.03 -12.55
N PRO A 390 2.31 -21.34 -13.15
CA PRO A 390 2.81 -22.73 -13.16
C PRO A 390 3.26 -23.25 -11.79
N ASP A 391 3.57 -22.35 -10.85
CA ASP A 391 4.11 -22.67 -9.52
C ASP A 391 3.09 -22.44 -8.40
N PHE A 392 1.85 -22.11 -8.75
CA PHE A 392 0.84 -21.63 -7.81
C PHE A 392 0.39 -22.69 -6.79
N ASP A 393 0.50 -22.35 -5.52
CA ASP A 393 -0.01 -23.02 -4.34
C ASP A 393 -0.82 -22.00 -3.52
N ILE A 394 -2.02 -22.42 -3.09
CA ILE A 394 -2.99 -21.60 -2.37
C ILE A 394 -2.51 -21.12 -0.98
N HIS A 395 -1.38 -21.64 -0.49
CA HIS A 395 -0.89 -21.39 0.88
C HIS A 395 -0.06 -20.10 1.10
N GLU A 396 -0.36 -19.01 0.38
CA GLU A 396 0.22 -17.67 0.59
C GLU A 396 1.76 -17.69 0.75
N GLN A 397 2.47 -18.37 -0.16
CA GLN A 397 3.94 -18.49 -0.12
C GLN A 397 4.61 -17.67 -1.19
N GLY A 398 5.92 -17.44 -1.01
CA GLY A 398 6.77 -16.84 -2.02
C GLY A 398 7.40 -17.88 -2.92
N SER A 399 7.68 -17.48 -4.16
CA SER A 399 8.37 -18.32 -5.14
C SER A 399 9.28 -17.49 -6.01
N LEU A 400 10.39 -18.10 -6.41
CA LEU A 400 11.28 -17.58 -7.43
C LEU A 400 11.48 -18.65 -8.50
N ASP A 401 11.22 -18.26 -9.74
CA ASP A 401 11.69 -18.99 -10.90
C ASP A 401 13.19 -18.73 -11.14
N GLU A 402 13.77 -19.47 -12.08
CA GLU A 402 15.18 -19.33 -12.44
C GLU A 402 15.51 -17.97 -13.06
N GLU A 403 14.58 -17.34 -13.78
CA GLU A 403 14.84 -16.03 -14.41
C GLU A 403 15.03 -14.95 -13.35
N ARG A 404 14.08 -14.84 -12.41
CA ARG A 404 14.13 -13.88 -11.29
C ARG A 404 15.30 -14.18 -10.35
N PHE A 405 15.60 -15.45 -10.08
CA PHE A 405 16.75 -15.81 -9.26
C PHE A 405 18.08 -15.45 -9.92
N ASN A 406 18.26 -15.77 -11.20
CA ASN A 406 19.48 -15.43 -11.93
C ASN A 406 19.65 -13.92 -12.09
N TRP A 407 18.55 -13.19 -12.30
CA TRP A 407 18.55 -11.73 -12.28
C TRP A 407 19.01 -11.19 -10.91
N LEU A 408 18.43 -11.68 -9.80
CA LEU A 408 18.83 -11.28 -8.45
C LEU A 408 20.33 -11.53 -8.21
N VAL A 409 20.82 -12.70 -8.61
CA VAL A 409 22.25 -13.04 -8.51
C VAL A 409 23.12 -12.07 -9.32
N SER A 410 22.72 -11.71 -10.53
CA SER A 410 23.43 -10.71 -11.34
C SER A 410 23.48 -9.35 -10.66
N GLU A 411 22.37 -8.89 -10.08
CA GLU A 411 22.31 -7.61 -9.37
C GLU A 411 23.20 -7.58 -8.13
N LEU A 412 23.30 -8.71 -7.42
CA LEU A 412 24.17 -8.91 -6.26
C LEU A 412 25.65 -8.99 -6.67
N ASP A 413 25.97 -9.70 -7.75
CA ASP A 413 27.34 -9.80 -8.29
C ASP A 413 27.85 -8.43 -8.75
N GLU A 414 27.00 -7.66 -9.45
CA GLU A 414 27.30 -6.27 -9.84
C GLU A 414 27.52 -5.39 -8.61
N GLY A 415 26.58 -5.37 -7.65
CA GLY A 415 26.70 -4.56 -6.45
C GLY A 415 27.94 -4.92 -5.62
N GLN A 416 28.30 -6.20 -5.55
CA GLN A 416 29.52 -6.64 -4.87
C GLN A 416 30.78 -6.17 -5.60
N THR A 417 30.83 -6.33 -6.92
CA THR A 417 31.97 -5.92 -7.78
C THR A 417 32.20 -4.42 -7.72
N GLU A 418 31.11 -3.66 -7.75
CA GLU A 418 31.15 -2.20 -7.67
C GLU A 418 31.31 -1.69 -6.24
N GLY A 419 31.40 -2.57 -5.24
CA GLY A 419 31.58 -2.23 -3.84
C GLY A 419 30.45 -1.36 -3.29
N LYS A 420 29.21 -1.77 -3.54
CA LYS A 420 27.98 -1.16 -3.02
C LYS A 420 27.43 -2.03 -1.89
N LEU A 421 26.97 -1.41 -0.81
CA LEU A 421 26.12 -2.07 0.18
C LEU A 421 24.74 -2.32 -0.46
N MET A 422 24.12 -3.44 -0.14
CA MET A 422 22.90 -3.88 -0.82
C MET A 422 21.73 -4.08 0.15
N ILE A 423 20.56 -3.63 -0.28
CA ILE A 423 19.27 -3.83 0.38
C ILE A 423 18.38 -4.57 -0.60
N ILE A 424 17.76 -5.67 -0.18
CA ILE A 424 16.72 -6.34 -0.97
C ILE A 424 15.37 -5.91 -0.40
N SER A 425 14.44 -5.52 -1.26
CA SER A 425 13.03 -5.32 -0.94
C SER A 425 12.22 -6.37 -1.68
N SER A 426 11.37 -7.08 -0.95
CA SER A 426 10.38 -8.00 -1.51
C SER A 426 9.09 -7.88 -0.70
N HIS A 427 8.01 -8.52 -1.15
CA HIS A 427 6.78 -8.52 -0.37
C HIS A 427 6.80 -9.63 0.68
N ILE A 428 7.11 -10.84 0.26
CA ILE A 428 6.99 -12.03 1.08
C ILE A 428 8.28 -12.25 1.91
N PRO A 429 8.19 -12.51 3.23
CA PRO A 429 9.36 -12.77 4.04
C PRO A 429 10.16 -13.97 3.50
N ILE A 430 11.48 -13.81 3.42
CA ILE A 430 12.40 -14.79 2.79
C ILE A 430 12.24 -16.22 3.33
N TYR A 431 11.83 -16.40 4.59
CA TYR A 431 11.63 -17.74 5.15
C TYR A 431 10.40 -18.48 4.61
N LEU A 432 9.53 -17.84 3.83
CA LEU A 432 8.42 -18.47 3.12
C LEU A 432 8.72 -18.76 1.64
N ILE A 433 9.81 -18.23 1.10
CA ILE A 433 10.15 -18.43 -0.30
C ILE A 433 10.65 -19.85 -0.50
N GLY A 434 9.98 -20.62 -1.37
CA GLY A 434 10.40 -21.97 -1.74
C GLY A 434 10.38 -22.97 -0.58
N VAL A 435 9.38 -22.89 0.29
CA VAL A 435 9.16 -23.84 1.41
C VAL A 435 8.21 -24.97 1.05
N LYS A 436 7.14 -24.67 0.30
CA LYS A 436 6.18 -25.63 -0.24
C LYS A 436 5.91 -25.30 -1.72
N GLY A 437 5.14 -26.15 -2.38
CA GLY A 437 4.78 -25.98 -3.79
C GLY A 437 5.92 -26.33 -4.75
N HIS A 438 5.78 -25.83 -5.99
CA HIS A 438 6.67 -26.15 -7.12
C HIS A 438 7.79 -25.13 -7.34
N SER A 439 8.02 -24.21 -6.39
CA SER A 439 9.04 -23.15 -6.52
C SER A 439 10.39 -23.70 -7.00
N PRO A 440 10.85 -23.30 -8.20
CA PRO A 440 12.10 -23.82 -8.77
C PRO A 440 13.32 -23.54 -7.88
N VAL A 441 13.31 -22.41 -7.17
CA VAL A 441 14.33 -22.08 -6.18
C VAL A 441 13.83 -22.39 -4.78
N THR A 442 14.57 -23.25 -4.09
CA THR A 442 14.31 -23.60 -2.69
C THR A 442 14.81 -22.52 -1.74
N LYS A 443 14.21 -22.46 -0.55
CA LYS A 443 14.67 -21.60 0.55
C LYS A 443 16.16 -21.77 0.85
N GLU A 444 16.64 -23.01 0.92
CA GLU A 444 18.03 -23.32 1.25
C GLU A 444 19.00 -22.82 0.15
N ARG A 445 18.63 -22.97 -1.12
CA ARG A 445 19.40 -22.45 -2.25
C ARG A 445 19.46 -20.93 -2.21
N LEU A 446 18.34 -20.26 -1.94
CA LEU A 446 18.29 -18.80 -1.83
C LEU A 446 19.16 -18.29 -0.68
N ILE A 447 18.94 -18.79 0.54
CA ILE A 447 19.67 -18.34 1.74
C ILE A 447 21.17 -18.64 1.61
N SER A 448 21.55 -19.82 1.12
CA SER A 448 22.96 -20.17 0.93
C SER A 448 23.64 -19.24 -0.07
N LYS A 449 22.97 -18.88 -1.17
CA LYS A 449 23.49 -17.92 -2.14
C LYS A 449 23.61 -16.51 -1.56
N LEU A 450 22.62 -16.03 -0.82
CA LEU A 450 22.68 -14.69 -0.18
C LEU A 450 23.82 -14.59 0.85
N ASN A 451 24.07 -15.66 1.60
CA ASN A 451 25.22 -15.78 2.52
C ASN A 451 26.59 -15.83 1.83
N THR A 452 26.68 -15.63 0.51
CA THR A 452 27.96 -15.44 -0.19
C THR A 452 28.30 -13.96 -0.40
N TYR A 453 27.39 -13.03 -0.11
CA TYR A 453 27.54 -11.60 -0.40
C TYR A 453 27.83 -10.77 0.86
N PRO A 454 29.10 -10.44 1.14
CA PRO A 454 29.47 -9.67 2.34
C PRO A 454 28.86 -8.27 2.40
N ASN A 455 28.49 -7.70 1.25
CA ASN A 455 27.91 -6.37 1.17
C ASN A 455 26.37 -6.36 1.35
N LEU A 456 25.70 -7.51 1.42
CA LEU A 456 24.25 -7.57 1.67
C LEU A 456 23.94 -7.16 3.11
N MET A 457 23.22 -6.06 3.31
CA MET A 457 22.89 -5.56 4.63
C MET A 457 21.60 -6.16 5.18
N MET A 458 20.54 -6.10 4.39
CA MET A 458 19.21 -6.48 4.84
C MET A 458 18.25 -6.83 3.71
N TRP A 459 17.23 -7.60 4.07
CA TRP A 459 16.02 -7.92 3.34
C TRP A 459 14.84 -7.23 4.03
N LEU A 460 14.02 -6.51 3.26
CA LEU A 460 12.81 -5.82 3.72
C LEU A 460 11.58 -6.56 3.21
N SER A 461 10.58 -6.79 4.06
CA SER A 461 9.32 -7.46 3.66
C SER A 461 8.10 -6.99 4.46
N GLY A 462 6.91 -7.34 3.96
CA GLY A 462 5.60 -7.15 4.58
C GLY A 462 4.89 -8.47 4.82
N HIS A 463 3.69 -8.63 4.26
CA HIS A 463 2.87 -9.85 4.14
C HIS A 463 2.23 -10.34 5.45
N TYR A 464 3.00 -10.45 6.54
CA TYR A 464 2.45 -10.94 7.83
C TYR A 464 1.92 -9.86 8.76
N HIS A 465 2.02 -8.59 8.36
CA HIS A 465 1.52 -7.46 9.13
C HIS A 465 2.19 -7.31 10.51
N GLN A 466 3.47 -7.69 10.62
CA GLN A 466 4.23 -7.68 11.88
C GLN A 466 5.50 -6.83 11.82
N ASN A 467 5.88 -6.27 12.97
CA ASN A 467 7.11 -5.52 13.15
C ASN A 467 8.28 -6.40 13.64
N THR A 468 8.61 -7.46 12.90
CA THR A 468 9.60 -8.46 13.30
C THR A 468 11.00 -8.14 12.75
N VAL A 469 12.05 -8.53 13.46
CA VAL A 469 13.44 -8.49 12.98
C VAL A 469 14.13 -9.81 13.25
N THR A 470 14.66 -10.42 12.19
CA THR A 470 15.33 -11.72 12.22
C THR A 470 16.76 -11.62 11.71
N ALA A 471 17.71 -12.26 12.40
CA ALA A 471 19.12 -12.30 11.99
C ALA A 471 19.40 -13.56 11.16
N TYR A 472 19.80 -13.40 9.90
CA TYR A 472 20.34 -14.49 9.08
C TYR A 472 21.85 -14.51 9.27
N LYS A 473 22.31 -15.39 10.15
CA LYS A 473 23.72 -15.48 10.52
C LYS A 473 24.56 -16.07 9.39
N SER A 474 25.81 -15.62 9.31
CA SER A 474 26.80 -16.25 8.44
C SER A 474 26.94 -17.75 8.75
N PRO A 475 27.06 -18.61 7.72
CA PRO A 475 27.42 -20.01 7.90
C PRO A 475 28.86 -20.19 8.39
N ASP A 476 29.70 -19.16 8.28
CA ASP A 476 31.09 -19.14 8.76
C ASP A 476 31.26 -18.04 9.82
N ALA A 477 31.44 -18.46 11.08
CA ALA A 477 31.63 -17.55 12.21
C ALA A 477 32.87 -16.65 12.11
N SER A 478 33.86 -17.00 11.27
CA SER A 478 35.04 -16.17 10.99
C SER A 478 34.77 -15.07 9.96
N ARG A 479 33.64 -15.16 9.25
CA ARG A 479 33.17 -14.23 8.22
C ARG A 479 31.79 -13.66 8.60
N PRO A 480 31.68 -12.92 9.73
CA PRO A 480 30.40 -12.38 10.21
C PRO A 480 29.69 -11.47 9.20
N GLU A 481 30.44 -10.83 8.30
CA GLU A 481 29.90 -9.92 7.28
C GLU A 481 29.04 -10.65 6.23
N LEU A 482 29.06 -11.98 6.17
CA LEU A 482 28.19 -12.75 5.27
C LEU A 482 26.75 -12.87 5.79
N GLY A 483 26.50 -12.54 7.06
CA GLY A 483 25.14 -12.50 7.61
C GLY A 483 24.40 -11.19 7.28
N PHE A 484 23.07 -11.24 7.24
CA PHE A 484 22.21 -10.09 6.92
C PHE A 484 20.94 -10.07 7.79
N TRP A 485 20.27 -8.92 7.85
CA TRP A 485 19.03 -8.75 8.62
C TRP A 485 17.79 -8.96 7.74
N LEU A 486 16.76 -9.63 8.25
CA LEU A 486 15.39 -9.52 7.73
C LEU A 486 14.63 -8.54 8.61
N VAL A 487 14.00 -7.54 8.01
CA VAL A 487 13.18 -6.54 8.70
C VAL A 487 11.79 -6.51 8.09
N GLU A 488 10.82 -6.92 8.90
CA GLU A 488 9.41 -6.92 8.55
C GLU A 488 8.71 -5.65 9.06
N THR A 489 7.80 -5.12 8.24
CA THR A 489 6.97 -3.95 8.56
C THR A 489 5.53 -4.37 8.75
N SER A 490 4.85 -3.84 9.77
CA SER A 490 3.41 -4.09 9.93
C SER A 490 2.58 -3.40 8.85
N SER A 491 1.36 -3.88 8.65
CA SER A 491 0.42 -3.30 7.71
C SER A 491 -0.17 -1.98 8.17
N LEU A 492 -0.75 -1.22 7.24
CA LEU A 492 -1.69 -0.13 7.56
C LEU A 492 -3.12 -0.64 7.78
N ARG A 493 -3.39 -1.89 7.42
CA ARG A 493 -4.70 -2.53 7.55
C ARG A 493 -4.98 -3.03 8.97
N ASP A 494 -4.04 -3.77 9.56
CA ASP A 494 -4.24 -4.38 10.88
C ASP A 494 -3.54 -3.58 11.97
N PHE A 495 -3.98 -3.76 13.22
CA PHE A 495 -3.29 -3.15 14.35
C PHE A 495 -1.84 -3.66 14.40
N PRO A 496 -0.82 -2.78 14.45
CA PRO A 496 -0.87 -1.40 14.94
C PRO A 496 -1.08 -0.25 13.93
N GLN A 497 -1.28 -0.53 12.64
CA GLN A 497 -1.38 0.47 11.57
C GLN A 497 -0.19 1.43 11.51
N GLN A 498 1.00 0.84 11.37
CA GLN A 498 2.28 1.52 11.42
C GLN A 498 3.05 1.35 10.13
N PHE A 499 3.89 2.34 9.84
CA PHE A 499 4.99 2.22 8.88
C PHE A 499 6.33 2.23 9.63
N ARG A 500 7.45 2.05 8.92
CA ARG A 500 8.79 2.00 9.56
C ARG A 500 9.75 2.96 8.87
N THR A 501 10.57 3.67 9.66
CA THR A 501 11.67 4.50 9.16
C THR A 501 13.01 3.83 9.43
N PHE A 502 13.99 4.12 8.58
CA PHE A 502 15.32 3.54 8.58
C PHE A 502 16.37 4.63 8.51
N ASP A 503 17.34 4.63 9.42
CA ASP A 503 18.53 5.47 9.34
C ASP A 503 19.79 4.59 9.37
N ILE A 504 20.53 4.60 8.27
CA ILE A 504 21.77 3.82 8.12
C ILE A 504 22.94 4.74 8.39
N VAL A 505 23.76 4.37 9.38
CA VAL A 505 24.94 5.14 9.79
C VAL A 505 26.19 4.29 9.79
N ARG A 506 27.33 4.95 9.53
CA ARG A 506 28.66 4.39 9.74
C ARG A 506 29.17 4.73 11.14
N ASN A 507 29.74 3.72 11.80
CA ASN A 507 30.30 3.83 13.13
C ASN A 507 31.80 4.17 13.13
N SER A 508 32.32 4.58 14.28
CA SER A 508 33.73 4.94 14.48
C SER A 508 34.70 3.76 14.30
N ASP A 509 34.21 2.54 14.49
CA ASP A 509 34.93 1.29 14.22
C ASP A 509 34.73 0.79 12.77
N ASN A 510 34.04 1.57 11.93
CA ASN A 510 33.68 1.27 10.54
C ASN A 510 32.66 0.14 10.34
N THR A 511 32.00 -0.32 11.39
CA THR A 511 30.74 -1.09 11.24
C THR A 511 29.62 -0.17 10.76
N VAL A 512 28.47 -0.75 10.41
CA VAL A 512 27.24 0.01 10.15
C VAL A 512 26.17 -0.33 11.16
N SER A 513 25.41 0.68 11.56
CA SER A 513 24.19 0.54 12.34
C SER A 513 22.99 0.93 11.48
N ILE A 514 21.95 0.11 11.49
CA ILE A 514 20.67 0.36 10.83
C ILE A 514 19.65 0.60 11.94
N PHE A 515 19.27 1.85 12.16
CA PHE A 515 18.19 2.21 13.06
C PHE A 515 16.86 1.95 12.37
N THR A 516 16.02 1.13 12.98
CA THR A 516 14.67 0.86 12.53
C THR A 516 13.69 1.36 13.57
N THR A 517 12.78 2.24 13.18
CA THR A 517 11.83 2.88 14.10
C THR A 517 10.43 2.75 13.54
N ASN A 518 9.52 2.18 14.31
CA ASN A 518 8.11 2.18 13.94
C ASN A 518 7.47 3.56 14.13
N VAL A 519 6.46 3.84 13.33
CA VAL A 519 5.72 5.09 13.38
C VAL A 519 4.22 4.79 13.36
N ASP A 520 3.54 5.18 14.44
CA ASP A 520 2.08 5.22 14.47
C ASP A 520 1.59 6.29 13.49
N THR A 521 0.68 5.90 12.59
CA THR A 521 -0.02 6.87 11.73
C THR A 521 -0.65 7.95 12.60
N ALA A 522 -0.32 9.22 12.41
CA ALA A 522 -0.94 10.27 13.19
C ALA A 522 -2.40 10.41 12.76
N VAL A 523 -3.32 10.44 13.72
CA VAL A 523 -4.75 10.58 13.46
C VAL A 523 -5.31 11.70 14.34
N LYS A 524 -6.28 12.45 13.80
CA LYS A 524 -7.01 13.46 14.57
C LYS A 524 -8.24 12.81 15.20
N ASN A 525 -8.52 13.10 16.47
CA ASN A 525 -9.74 12.59 17.12
C ASN A 525 -10.99 12.95 16.29
N GLY A 526 -11.83 11.94 16.04
CA GLY A 526 -13.04 12.07 15.21
C GLY A 526 -12.81 12.00 13.70
N SER A 527 -11.56 11.91 13.21
CA SER A 527 -11.30 11.63 11.80
C SER A 527 -11.62 10.18 11.45
N LEU A 528 -11.86 9.92 10.16
CA LEU A 528 -12.10 8.57 9.63
C LEU A 528 -10.90 7.64 9.86
N ALA A 529 -9.67 8.15 9.73
CA ALA A 529 -8.47 7.39 10.10
C ALA A 529 -8.43 7.04 11.61
N ALA A 530 -8.96 7.90 12.49
CA ALA A 530 -9.07 7.58 13.92
C ALA A 530 -10.16 6.53 14.20
N ILE A 531 -11.26 6.54 13.44
CA ILE A 531 -12.28 5.48 13.49
C ILE A 531 -11.67 4.15 13.05
N SER A 532 -10.92 4.14 11.93
CA SER A 532 -10.17 2.98 11.45
C SER A 532 -9.22 2.42 12.52
N ARG A 533 -8.50 3.27 13.25
CA ARG A 533 -7.68 2.84 14.40
C ARG A 533 -8.48 2.12 15.47
N SER A 534 -9.63 2.66 15.84
CA SER A 534 -10.51 1.96 16.79
C SER A 534 -10.99 0.62 16.22
N TYR A 535 -11.24 0.53 14.93
CA TYR A 535 -11.69 -0.70 14.25
C TYR A 535 -10.59 -1.75 14.10
N SER A 536 -9.35 -1.36 13.84
CA SER A 536 -8.20 -2.27 13.80
C SER A 536 -7.93 -2.86 15.19
N ILE A 537 -8.03 -2.04 16.24
CA ILE A 537 -7.90 -2.48 17.64
C ILE A 537 -9.05 -3.42 18.04
N ALA A 538 -10.29 -3.08 17.69
CA ALA A 538 -11.44 -3.94 17.94
C ALA A 538 -11.29 -5.30 17.24
N THR A 539 -10.82 -5.29 15.99
CA THR A 539 -10.52 -6.51 15.23
C THR A 539 -9.45 -7.34 15.92
N GLN A 540 -8.35 -6.73 16.39
CA GLN A 540 -7.32 -7.44 17.13
C GLN A 540 -7.85 -8.02 18.46
N GLN A 541 -8.74 -7.32 19.15
CA GLN A 541 -9.38 -7.82 20.39
C GLN A 541 -10.33 -9.00 20.14
N LEU A 542 -11.00 -9.02 18.98
CA LEU A 542 -11.99 -10.05 18.61
C LEU A 542 -11.34 -11.29 17.98
N VAL A 543 -10.46 -11.08 16.99
CA VAL A 543 -9.81 -12.13 16.19
C VAL A 543 -8.56 -12.66 16.89
N LYS A 544 -7.83 -11.79 17.59
CA LYS A 544 -6.57 -12.12 18.26
C LYS A 544 -5.53 -12.67 17.29
N ASN A 545 -5.29 -11.93 16.20
CA ASN A 545 -4.20 -12.27 15.28
C ASN A 545 -2.89 -12.40 16.05
N ASN A 546 -1.98 -13.22 15.52
CA ASN A 546 -0.65 -13.31 16.08
C ASN A 546 0.03 -11.94 15.99
N LEU A 547 0.40 -11.35 17.12
CA LEU A 547 1.03 -10.04 17.19
C LEU A 547 2.16 -10.08 18.21
N ASN A 548 3.39 -9.93 17.72
CA ASN A 548 4.58 -9.83 18.55
C ASN A 548 4.63 -8.46 19.26
N TYR A 549 5.45 -8.34 20.32
CA TYR A 549 5.72 -7.06 20.99
C TYR A 549 4.48 -6.34 21.54
N LEU A 550 3.56 -7.11 22.13
CA LEU A 550 2.44 -6.56 22.89
C LEU A 550 2.93 -5.63 24.02
N PRO A 551 2.15 -4.58 24.37
CA PRO A 551 0.80 -4.32 23.89
C PRO A 551 0.70 -3.46 22.62
N SER A 552 1.79 -2.86 22.14
CA SER A 552 1.77 -1.92 21.02
C SER A 552 2.02 -2.55 19.64
N GLY A 553 2.50 -3.79 19.58
CA GLY A 553 2.91 -4.39 18.31
C GLY A 553 4.17 -3.75 17.72
N SER A 554 4.88 -2.91 18.48
CA SER A 554 5.96 -2.04 17.98
C SER A 554 7.34 -2.52 18.44
N TYR A 555 8.35 -2.39 17.58
CA TYR A 555 9.73 -2.78 17.86
C TYR A 555 10.75 -1.87 17.18
N ASN A 556 11.48 -1.10 18.00
CA ASN A 556 12.58 -0.24 17.56
C ASN A 556 13.92 -0.91 17.84
N ALA A 557 14.82 -0.89 16.86
CA ALA A 557 16.11 -1.56 16.97
C ALA A 557 17.25 -0.81 16.27
N GLU A 558 18.45 -0.94 16.82
CA GLU A 558 19.72 -0.60 16.17
C GLU A 558 20.36 -1.93 15.75
N LEU A 559 20.35 -2.20 14.45
CA LEU A 559 20.84 -3.45 13.88
C LEU A 559 22.28 -3.26 13.42
N VAL A 560 23.24 -3.86 14.14
CA VAL A 560 24.66 -3.69 13.82
C VAL A 560 25.11 -4.77 12.86
N LYS A 561 25.88 -4.38 11.84
CA LYS A 561 26.49 -5.32 10.88
C LYS A 561 27.98 -5.03 10.70
N GLN A 562 28.77 -6.11 10.76
CA GLN A 562 30.17 -6.11 10.40
C GLN A 562 30.31 -6.02 8.88
N LEU A 563 31.22 -5.16 8.41
CA LEU A 563 31.57 -5.04 6.99
C LEU A 563 32.93 -5.69 6.71
N SER A 564 33.15 -6.12 5.46
CA SER A 564 34.47 -6.56 5.00
C SER A 564 35.49 -5.42 5.09
N PRO A 565 36.80 -5.70 5.24
CA PRO A 565 37.83 -4.65 5.28
C PRO A 565 37.77 -3.70 4.09
N ASP A 566 37.60 -4.22 2.86
CA ASP A 566 37.50 -3.41 1.64
C ASP A 566 36.30 -2.46 1.70
N MET A 567 35.15 -2.95 2.17
CA MET A 567 33.95 -2.13 2.29
C MET A 567 34.08 -1.08 3.40
N GLN A 568 34.75 -1.40 4.51
CA GLN A 568 35.07 -0.41 5.56
C GLN A 568 35.94 0.72 5.00
N ASP A 569 37.02 0.38 4.31
CA ASP A 569 37.96 1.35 3.74
C ASP A 569 37.28 2.23 2.68
N LYS A 570 36.38 1.65 1.88
CA LYS A 570 35.56 2.39 0.94
C LYS A 570 34.61 3.34 1.66
N LEU A 571 33.84 2.84 2.63
CA LEU A 571 32.75 3.58 3.28
C LEU A 571 33.25 4.74 4.16
N ARG A 572 34.50 4.70 4.65
CA ARG A 572 35.14 5.78 5.44
C ARG A 572 35.05 7.16 4.77
N LYS A 573 35.01 7.20 3.44
CA LYS A 573 35.01 8.44 2.64
C LYS A 573 33.60 9.02 2.41
N TYR A 574 32.56 8.34 2.90
CA TYR A 574 31.17 8.65 2.61
C TYR A 574 30.37 8.99 3.86
N GLY A 575 29.23 9.62 3.62
CA GLY A 575 28.25 10.00 4.63
C GLY A 575 28.41 11.43 5.13
N THR A 576 27.36 11.90 5.79
CA THR A 576 27.32 13.23 6.43
C THR A 576 27.65 13.07 7.91
N PRO A 577 28.62 13.80 8.48
CA PRO A 577 28.95 13.70 9.90
C PRO A 577 27.71 13.85 10.78
N VAL A 578 27.48 12.90 11.70
CA VAL A 578 26.39 13.00 12.67
C VAL A 578 26.91 13.59 13.98
N SER A 579 26.47 14.79 14.33
CA SER A 579 26.64 15.33 15.67
C SER A 579 25.53 14.74 16.56
N SER A 580 25.82 13.60 17.20
CA SER A 580 24.96 12.98 18.23
C SER A 580 23.46 12.96 17.88
N LYS A 581 23.11 12.55 16.65
CA LYS A 581 21.79 11.93 16.43
C LYS A 581 21.86 10.54 17.08
N PHE A 582 20.73 10.04 17.55
CA PHE A 582 20.51 8.73 18.20
C PHE A 582 20.82 8.69 19.70
#